data_AF-A0A660QCZ8-F1
#
_entry.id   AF-A0A660QCZ8-F1
#
_cell.length_a   1.000
_cell.length_b   1.000
_cell.length_c   1.000
_cell.angle_alpha   90.00
_cell.angle_beta   90.00
_cell.angle_gamma   90.00
#
_symmetry.space_group_name_H-M   'P 1'
#
loop_
_entity.id
_entity.type
_entity.pdbx_description
1 polymer ?
#
loop_
_entity_poly.entity_id
_entity_poly.type
_entity_poly.pdbx_seq_one_letter_code
_entity_poly.pdbx_strand_id
1 'polypeptide(L)'
;MRLVIIGNGPAGFELAKRVCDHHEVIIIDEAELPFYFKPMLSNYIAGFSRKEDLFQYDLTWYEKNNIHLLAGTRVNKIDFLAKKVFTADAKYNFDVLILATGARPRELAVEGKEFLSMLRTFRDAENIKKQLETSDEVVIIGTGFIGLEVSGNLSKVGYKIKMIGKSENFLGLDQELSNIIKKQ
;
A
#
# COMPACT_ATOMS: atom_id res chain seq x y z
N MET A 1 19.98 -15.35 -15.24
CA MET A 1 18.56 -15.48 -15.65
C MET A 1 17.91 -14.13 -15.50
N ARG A 2 16.89 -13.86 -16.32
CA ARG A 2 16.06 -12.67 -16.25
C ARG A 2 14.79 -12.94 -15.45
N LEU A 3 14.66 -12.24 -14.32
CA LEU A 3 13.50 -12.28 -13.45
C LEU A 3 12.66 -11.03 -13.71
N VAL A 4 11.40 -11.22 -14.08
CA VAL A 4 10.41 -10.13 -14.15
C VAL A 4 9.49 -10.25 -12.94
N ILE A 5 9.41 -9.19 -12.15
CA ILE A 5 8.57 -9.07 -10.96
C ILE A 5 7.48 -8.05 -11.25
N ILE A 6 6.21 -8.45 -11.17
CA ILE A 6 5.08 -7.55 -11.32
C ILE A 6 4.63 -7.12 -9.92
N GLY A 7 4.93 -5.88 -9.55
CA GLY A 7 4.65 -5.27 -8.25
C GLY A 7 5.92 -5.01 -7.42
N ASN A 8 6.07 -3.76 -6.97
CA ASN A 8 7.11 -3.21 -6.11
C ASN A 8 6.60 -3.01 -4.67
N GLY A 9 5.59 -3.78 -4.26
CA GLY A 9 5.21 -3.93 -2.86
C GLY A 9 6.28 -4.68 -2.05
N PRO A 10 6.06 -4.92 -0.74
CA PRO A 10 7.07 -5.54 0.13
C PRO A 10 7.57 -6.90 -0.39
N ALA A 11 6.68 -7.71 -0.99
CA ALA A 11 7.07 -9.01 -1.54
C ALA A 11 8.01 -8.89 -2.76
N GLY A 12 7.68 -8.03 -3.72
CA GLY A 12 8.48 -7.87 -4.93
C GLY A 12 9.79 -7.13 -4.68
N PHE A 13 9.74 -6.09 -3.85
CA PHE A 13 10.92 -5.34 -3.43
C PHE A 13 11.92 -6.23 -2.69
N GLU A 14 11.48 -6.99 -1.67
CA GLU A 14 12.37 -7.83 -0.88
C GLU A 14 12.97 -8.98 -1.71
N LEU A 15 12.17 -9.59 -2.59
CA LEU A 15 12.69 -10.60 -3.50
C LEU A 15 13.77 -10.03 -4.42
N ALA A 16 13.51 -8.88 -5.05
CA ALA A 16 14.46 -8.23 -5.95
C ALA A 16 15.79 -7.96 -5.25
N LYS A 17 15.74 -7.37 -4.05
CA LYS A 17 16.90 -7.11 -3.21
C LYS A 17 17.69 -8.37 -2.86
N ARG A 18 17.02 -9.51 -2.68
CA ARG A 18 17.69 -10.76 -2.31
C ARG A 18 18.40 -11.45 -3.47
N VAL A 19 18.01 -11.17 -4.71
CA VAL A 19 18.46 -11.92 -5.90
C VAL A 19 19.18 -11.07 -6.95
N CYS A 20 19.23 -9.75 -6.79
CA CYS A 20 19.85 -8.81 -7.75
C CYS A 20 21.34 -9.08 -8.00
N ASP A 21 22.06 -9.66 -7.02
CA ASP A 21 23.49 -9.98 -7.17
C ASP A 21 23.75 -11.20 -8.09
N HIS A 22 22.71 -11.96 -8.42
CA HIS A 22 22.83 -13.22 -9.16
C HIS A 22 22.01 -13.24 -10.46
N HIS A 23 21.10 -12.29 -10.64
CA HIS A 23 20.10 -12.30 -11.70
C HIS A 23 19.88 -10.91 -12.28
N GLU A 24 19.45 -10.85 -13.55
CA GLU A 24 18.93 -9.62 -14.15
C GLU A 24 17.50 -9.43 -13.64
N VAL A 25 17.26 -8.38 -12.84
CA VAL A 25 15.96 -8.14 -12.19
C VAL A 25 15.27 -6.95 -12.83
N ILE A 26 14.05 -7.17 -13.32
CA ILE A 26 13.13 -6.12 -13.77
C ILE A 26 11.90 -6.11 -12.86
N ILE A 27 11.62 -4.99 -12.21
CA ILE A 27 10.38 -4.77 -11.49
C ILE A 27 9.48 -3.88 -12.34
N ILE A 28 8.20 -4.26 -12.49
CA ILE A 28 7.18 -3.45 -13.17
C ILE A 28 6.09 -3.11 -12.17
N ASP A 29 5.88 -1.83 -11.87
CA ASP A 29 4.86 -1.38 -10.94
C ASP A 29 4.07 -0.20 -11.49
N GLU A 30 2.76 -0.19 -11.24
CA GLU A 30 1.83 0.84 -11.70
C GLU A 30 2.01 2.18 -10.96
N ALA A 31 2.59 2.16 -9.76
CA ALA A 31 2.87 3.37 -8.99
C ALA A 31 4.14 4.06 -9.50
N GLU A 32 4.09 5.38 -9.61
CA GLU A 32 5.22 6.24 -9.95
C GLU A 32 6.16 6.49 -8.76
N LEU A 33 6.25 5.55 -7.82
CA LEU A 33 6.95 5.71 -6.55
C LEU A 33 7.93 4.55 -6.32
N PRO A 34 9.10 4.81 -5.69
CA PRO A 34 9.94 3.73 -5.16
C PRO A 34 9.20 2.99 -4.04
N PHE A 35 9.77 1.87 -3.57
CA PHE A 35 9.21 1.14 -2.44
C PHE A 35 9.04 2.05 -1.22
N TYR A 36 7.89 1.93 -0.56
CA TYR A 36 7.56 2.66 0.66
C TYR A 36 6.88 1.76 1.69
N PHE A 37 7.12 2.08 2.96
CA PHE A 37 6.63 1.29 4.09
C PHE A 37 5.18 1.65 4.43
N LYS A 38 4.23 0.91 3.83
CA LYS A 38 2.77 1.14 3.98
C LYS A 38 2.26 1.22 5.42
N PRO A 39 2.78 0.48 6.42
CA PRO A 39 2.32 0.63 7.80
C PRO A 39 2.48 2.05 8.38
N MET A 40 3.37 2.87 7.80
CA MET A 40 3.58 4.26 8.23
C MET A 40 2.57 5.25 7.64
N LEU A 41 1.64 4.81 6.78
CA LEU A 41 0.65 5.71 6.16
C LEU A 41 -0.26 6.37 7.23
N SER A 42 -0.66 5.66 8.28
CA SER A 42 -1.47 6.22 9.36
C SER A 42 -0.72 7.32 10.15
N ASN A 43 0.59 7.13 10.39
CA ASN A 43 1.45 8.12 11.02
C ASN A 43 1.62 9.36 10.13
N TYR A 44 1.79 9.17 8.81
CA TYR A 44 1.86 10.26 7.85
C TYR A 44 0.57 11.08 7.83
N ILE A 45 -0.59 10.42 7.80
CA ILE A 45 -1.90 11.08 7.82
C ILE A 45 -2.03 11.96 9.06
N ALA A 46 -1.74 11.41 10.24
CA ALA A 46 -1.80 12.14 11.52
C ALA A 46 -0.66 13.18 11.70
N GLY A 47 0.34 13.22 10.81
CA GLY A 47 1.45 14.18 10.90
C GLY A 47 2.57 13.78 11.87
N PHE A 48 2.58 12.54 12.37
CA PHE A 48 3.69 12.01 13.18
C PHE A 48 4.92 11.64 12.34
N SER A 49 4.78 11.56 11.03
CA SER A 49 5.87 11.25 10.11
C SER A 49 5.77 12.12 8.87
N ARG A 50 6.93 12.48 8.33
CA ARG A 50 7.05 13.19 7.06
C ARG A 50 7.02 12.17 5.93
N LYS A 51 6.81 12.67 4.71
CA LYS A 51 6.79 11.84 3.50
C LYS A 51 8.07 11.01 3.39
N GLU A 52 9.22 11.63 3.62
CA GLU A 52 10.54 11.03 3.46
C GLU A 52 10.76 9.83 4.38
N ASP A 53 10.13 9.84 5.56
CA ASP A 53 10.27 8.78 6.56
C ASP A 53 9.62 7.46 6.09
N LEU A 54 8.76 7.50 5.05
CA LEU A 54 8.12 6.32 4.46
C LEU A 54 8.98 5.67 3.36
N PHE A 55 9.91 6.44 2.77
CA PHE A 55 10.71 6.02 1.62
C PHE A 55 12.14 5.71 2.07
N GLN A 56 12.43 4.43 2.28
CA GLN A 56 13.77 3.99 2.68
C GLN A 56 14.79 4.15 1.55
N TYR A 57 14.35 4.08 0.30
CA TYR A 57 15.20 4.13 -0.89
C TYR A 57 14.58 5.05 -1.94
N ASP A 58 15.43 5.78 -2.66
CA ASP A 58 15.02 6.55 -3.84
C ASP A 58 15.10 5.70 -5.12
N LEU A 59 14.71 6.27 -6.26
CA LEU A 59 14.79 5.59 -7.56
C LEU A 59 16.24 5.26 -7.95
N THR A 60 17.22 6.08 -7.57
CA THR A 60 18.64 5.86 -7.90
C THR A 60 19.23 4.64 -7.19
N TRP A 61 18.67 4.26 -6.05
CA TRP A 61 19.08 3.06 -5.32
C TRP A 61 18.88 1.80 -6.16
N TYR A 62 17.77 1.70 -6.91
CA TYR A 62 17.48 0.55 -7.77
C TYR A 62 18.56 0.38 -8.84
N GLU A 63 18.91 1.46 -9.54
CA GLU A 63 19.96 1.49 -10.57
C GLU A 63 21.32 1.05 -9.99
N LYS A 64 21.69 1.61 -8.82
CA LYS A 64 22.95 1.26 -8.14
C LYS A 64 23.04 -0.20 -7.70
N ASN A 65 21.90 -0.87 -7.53
CA ASN A 65 21.81 -2.28 -7.12
C ASN A 65 21.46 -3.21 -8.29
N ASN A 66 21.61 -2.77 -9.54
CA ASN A 66 21.31 -3.55 -10.75
C ASN A 66 19.85 -4.06 -10.81
N ILE A 67 18.91 -3.30 -10.24
CA ILE A 67 17.47 -3.57 -10.32
C ILE A 67 16.86 -2.55 -11.29
N HIS A 68 16.29 -3.03 -12.39
CA HIS A 68 15.60 -2.17 -13.34
C HIS A 68 14.13 -1.99 -12.91
N LEU A 69 13.83 -0.88 -12.25
CA LEU A 69 12.47 -0.53 -11.87
C LEU A 69 11.78 0.28 -12.99
N LEU A 70 10.71 -0.27 -13.54
CA LEU A 70 9.76 0.40 -14.42
C LEU A 70 8.59 0.93 -13.58
N ALA A 71 8.81 2.07 -12.92
CA ALA A 71 7.77 2.77 -12.16
C ALA A 71 6.73 3.41 -13.09
N GLY A 72 5.49 3.59 -12.62
CA GLY A 72 4.40 4.16 -13.42
C GLY A 72 3.96 3.28 -14.60
N THR A 73 4.38 2.01 -14.63
CA THR A 73 4.19 1.11 -15.77
C THR A 73 3.19 0.01 -15.41
N ARG A 74 2.08 -0.05 -16.15
CA ARG A 74 1.07 -1.11 -15.98
C ARG A 74 1.34 -2.30 -16.89
N VAL A 75 1.33 -3.50 -16.32
CA VAL A 75 1.23 -4.75 -17.09
C VAL A 75 -0.21 -4.99 -17.49
N ASN A 76 -0.45 -5.17 -18.79
CA ASN A 76 -1.77 -5.38 -19.37
C ASN A 76 -2.01 -6.82 -19.82
N LYS A 77 -0.95 -7.55 -20.16
CA LYS A 77 -1.03 -8.94 -20.63
C LYS A 77 0.23 -9.71 -20.30
N ILE A 78 0.07 -11.01 -20.04
CA ILE A 78 1.16 -11.97 -19.91
C ILE A 78 0.93 -13.06 -20.95
N ASP A 79 1.96 -13.36 -21.73
CA ASP A 79 2.03 -14.54 -22.60
C ASP A 79 3.01 -15.54 -21.99
N PHE A 80 2.46 -16.59 -21.38
CA PHE A 80 3.25 -17.62 -20.70
C PHE A 80 3.96 -18.57 -21.67
N LEU A 81 3.42 -18.78 -22.88
CA LEU A 81 4.04 -19.63 -23.90
C LEU A 81 5.26 -18.93 -24.50
N ALA A 82 5.11 -17.66 -24.85
CA ALA A 82 6.19 -16.84 -25.38
C ALA A 82 7.11 -16.25 -24.28
N LYS A 83 6.80 -16.51 -23.00
CA LYS A 83 7.46 -15.96 -21.80
C LYS A 83 7.67 -14.44 -21.86
N LYS A 84 6.59 -13.70 -22.11
CA LYS A 84 6.58 -12.24 -22.27
C LYS A 84 5.54 -11.56 -21.40
N VAL A 85 5.94 -10.45 -20.81
CA VAL A 85 5.05 -9.47 -20.17
C VAL A 85 4.86 -8.29 -21.12
N PHE A 86 3.62 -7.81 -21.25
CA PHE A 86 3.26 -6.69 -22.12
C PHE A 86 2.74 -5.53 -21.29
N THR A 87 3.26 -4.35 -21.61
CA THR A 87 2.83 -3.04 -21.11
C THR A 87 2.18 -2.27 -22.25
N ALA A 88 1.79 -1.01 -22.03
CA ALA A 88 1.25 -0.18 -23.12
C ALA A 88 2.29 0.03 -24.24
N ASP A 89 3.54 0.29 -23.85
CA ASP A 89 4.57 0.79 -24.77
C ASP A 89 5.63 -0.26 -25.15
N ALA A 90 5.73 -1.34 -24.35
CA ALA A 90 6.83 -2.30 -24.49
C ALA A 90 6.45 -3.74 -24.08
N LYS A 91 7.34 -4.67 -24.43
CA LYS A 91 7.29 -6.08 -24.02
C LYS A 91 8.61 -6.52 -23.39
N TYR A 92 8.52 -7.36 -22.38
CA TYR A 92 9.65 -7.83 -21.57
C TYR A 92 9.67 -9.35 -21.53
N ASN A 93 10.75 -9.96 -22.04
CA ASN A 93 10.97 -11.40 -21.92
C ASN A 93 11.30 -11.75 -20.46
N PHE A 94 10.98 -12.97 -20.02
CA PHE A 94 11.40 -13.48 -18.72
C PHE A 94 11.85 -14.94 -18.79
N ASP A 95 12.81 -15.32 -17.95
CA ASP A 95 13.07 -16.73 -17.65
C ASP A 95 12.12 -17.21 -16.54
N VAL A 96 11.95 -16.35 -15.53
CA VAL A 96 11.07 -16.53 -14.37
C VAL A 96 10.20 -15.30 -14.19
N LEU A 97 8.89 -15.50 -14.04
CA LEU A 97 7.91 -14.46 -13.76
C LEU A 97 7.43 -14.58 -12.32
N ILE A 98 7.42 -13.46 -11.59
CA ILE A 98 6.93 -13.36 -10.22
C ILE A 98 5.74 -12.41 -10.19
N LEU A 99 4.63 -12.88 -9.62
CA LEU A 99 3.42 -12.07 -9.41
C LEU A 99 3.40 -11.58 -7.95
N ALA A 100 3.79 -10.32 -7.75
CA ALA A 100 3.80 -9.62 -6.46
C ALA A 100 2.81 -8.44 -6.45
N THR A 101 1.69 -8.57 -7.17
CA THR A 101 0.69 -7.51 -7.42
C THR A 101 -0.09 -7.08 -6.17
N GLY A 102 0.05 -7.82 -5.08
CA GLY A 102 -0.58 -7.51 -3.80
C GLY A 102 -2.10 -7.64 -3.85
N ALA A 103 -2.78 -6.61 -3.34
CA ALA A 103 -4.24 -6.63 -3.13
C ALA A 103 -4.81 -5.22 -3.20
N ARG A 104 -6.12 -5.14 -3.45
CA ARG A 104 -6.91 -3.90 -3.47
C ARG A 104 -7.91 -3.89 -2.31
N PRO A 105 -8.28 -2.71 -1.79
CA PRO A 105 -9.32 -2.61 -0.78
C PRO A 105 -10.65 -3.16 -1.29
N ARG A 106 -11.44 -3.72 -0.38
CA ARG A 106 -12.81 -4.13 -0.69
C ARG A 106 -13.71 -2.91 -0.68
N GLU A 107 -14.30 -2.58 -1.83
CA GLU A 107 -15.29 -1.52 -1.93
C GLU A 107 -16.58 -1.89 -1.18
N LEU A 108 -17.21 -0.88 -0.58
CA LEU A 108 -18.53 -1.03 0.04
C LEU A 108 -19.61 -0.69 -0.98
N ALA A 109 -20.47 -1.67 -1.28
CA ALA A 109 -21.64 -1.48 -2.15
C ALA A 109 -22.78 -0.84 -1.34
N VAL A 110 -22.66 0.45 -1.09
CA VAL A 110 -23.65 1.27 -0.37
C VAL A 110 -23.96 2.53 -1.18
N GLU A 111 -25.12 3.12 -0.95
CA GLU A 111 -25.42 4.46 -1.44
C GLU A 111 -24.44 5.47 -0.83
N GLY A 112 -23.98 6.46 -1.61
CA GLY A 112 -22.98 7.43 -1.17
C GLY A 112 -21.54 6.89 -1.11
N LYS A 113 -21.24 5.77 -1.77
CA LYS A 113 -19.87 5.20 -1.81
C LYS A 113 -18.82 6.17 -2.36
N GLU A 114 -19.24 7.12 -3.20
CA GLU A 114 -18.41 8.20 -3.75
C GLU A 114 -17.89 9.18 -2.69
N PHE A 115 -18.51 9.22 -1.51
CA PHE A 115 -18.05 10.01 -0.36
C PHE A 115 -17.04 9.25 0.52
N LEU A 116 -16.76 7.97 0.22
CA LEU A 116 -15.84 7.16 1.01
C LEU A 116 -14.40 7.27 0.47
N SER A 117 -13.47 7.51 1.38
CA SER A 117 -12.03 7.41 1.11
C SER A 117 -11.52 6.02 1.48
N MET A 118 -10.71 5.43 0.60
CA MET A 118 -10.00 4.17 0.86
C MET A 118 -8.57 4.46 1.27
N LEU A 119 -7.94 3.61 2.09
CA LEU A 119 -6.52 3.73 2.46
C LEU A 119 -5.73 2.49 2.02
N ARG A 120 -4.91 2.61 0.98
CA ARG A 120 -4.02 1.54 0.50
C ARG A 120 -2.68 2.02 -0.01
N THR A 121 -2.67 3.17 -0.65
CA THR A 121 -1.53 3.76 -1.34
C THR A 121 -1.08 5.05 -0.67
N PHE A 122 0.11 5.52 -1.02
CA PHE A 122 0.56 6.83 -0.58
C PHE A 122 -0.37 7.96 -1.07
N ARG A 123 -0.86 7.86 -2.32
CA ARG A 123 -1.84 8.81 -2.88
C ARG A 123 -3.14 8.85 -2.09
N ASP A 124 -3.62 7.70 -1.63
CA ASP A 124 -4.79 7.63 -0.75
C ASP A 124 -4.56 8.41 0.55
N ALA A 125 -3.40 8.21 1.16
CA ALA A 125 -3.01 8.89 2.39
C ALA A 125 -2.87 10.41 2.19
N GLU A 126 -2.31 10.86 1.06
CA GLU A 126 -2.27 12.29 0.69
C GLU A 126 -3.68 12.88 0.55
N ASN A 127 -4.58 12.18 -0.15
CA ASN A 127 -5.96 12.63 -0.33
C ASN A 127 -6.70 12.72 1.01
N ILE A 128 -6.57 11.71 1.88
CA ILE A 128 -7.17 11.71 3.21
C ILE A 128 -6.60 12.86 4.05
N LYS A 129 -5.27 13.01 4.10
CA LYS A 129 -4.62 14.09 4.86
C LYS A 129 -5.13 15.47 4.44
N LYS A 130 -5.33 15.70 3.14
CA LYS A 130 -5.89 16.94 2.60
C LYS A 130 -7.36 17.16 3.00
N GLN A 131 -8.19 16.12 2.96
CA GLN A 131 -9.60 16.21 3.39
C GLN A 131 -9.74 16.55 4.88
N LEU A 132 -8.79 16.10 5.68
CA LEU A 132 -8.73 16.36 7.12
C LEU A 132 -8.37 17.81 7.47
N GLU A 133 -7.86 18.62 6.54
CA GLU A 133 -7.57 20.04 6.79
C GLU A 133 -8.84 20.88 7.00
N THR A 134 -10.00 20.41 6.52
CA THR A 134 -11.28 21.11 6.59
C THR A 134 -12.34 20.37 7.42
N SER A 135 -11.93 19.38 8.22
CA SER A 135 -12.84 18.49 8.95
C SER A 135 -12.32 18.27 10.37
N ASP A 136 -13.20 18.29 11.39
CA ASP A 136 -12.80 18.00 12.78
C ASP A 136 -13.24 16.61 13.26
N GLU A 137 -14.03 15.91 12.43
CA GLU A 137 -14.61 14.61 12.73
C GLU A 137 -14.35 13.61 11.62
N VAL A 138 -14.05 12.36 11.99
CA VAL A 138 -13.71 11.28 11.07
C VAL A 138 -14.53 10.05 11.41
N VAL A 139 -15.22 9.52 10.41
CA VAL A 139 -15.93 8.24 10.50
C VAL A 139 -15.07 7.16 9.83
N ILE A 140 -14.76 6.10 10.57
CA ILE A 140 -13.97 4.95 10.09
C ILE A 140 -14.87 3.72 10.02
N ILE A 141 -14.96 3.10 8.83
CA ILE A 141 -15.73 1.88 8.61
C ILE A 141 -14.79 0.68 8.63
N GLY A 142 -14.81 -0.07 9.72
CA GLY A 142 -14.01 -1.28 9.94
C GLY A 142 -13.26 -1.26 11.27
N THR A 143 -13.29 -2.41 11.97
CA THR A 143 -12.67 -2.62 13.30
C THR A 143 -11.39 -3.49 13.24
N GLY A 144 -10.79 -3.56 12.05
CA GLY A 144 -9.49 -4.21 11.83
C GLY A 144 -8.31 -3.29 12.14
N PHE A 145 -7.09 -3.83 12.04
CA PHE A 145 -5.88 -3.11 12.44
C PHE A 145 -5.70 -1.77 11.73
N ILE A 146 -5.93 -1.68 10.41
CA ILE A 146 -5.82 -0.41 9.66
C ILE A 146 -6.76 0.65 10.23
N GLY A 147 -8.03 0.27 10.50
CA GLY A 147 -9.02 1.18 11.06
C GLY A 147 -8.62 1.67 12.45
N LEU A 148 -8.07 0.78 13.28
CA LEU A 148 -7.63 1.08 14.64
C LEU A 148 -6.35 1.93 14.69
N GLU A 149 -5.40 1.69 13.79
CA GLU A 149 -4.19 2.50 13.67
C GLU A 149 -4.52 3.93 13.24
N VAL A 150 -5.38 4.09 12.23
CA VAL A 150 -5.82 5.42 11.78
C VAL A 150 -6.63 6.12 12.87
N SER A 151 -7.57 5.42 13.52
CA SER A 151 -8.36 6.01 14.61
C SER A 151 -7.48 6.47 15.76
N GLY A 152 -6.57 5.62 16.23
CA GLY A 152 -5.71 5.90 17.37
C GLY A 152 -4.69 7.01 17.09
N ASN A 153 -4.24 7.14 15.85
CA ASN A 153 -3.32 8.23 15.48
C ASN A 153 -4.04 9.56 15.31
N LEU A 154 -5.23 9.57 14.69
CA LEU A 154 -5.99 10.80 14.50
C LEU A 154 -6.59 11.33 15.81
N SER A 155 -7.03 10.45 16.73
CA SER A 155 -7.52 10.87 18.05
C SER A 155 -6.45 11.62 18.85
N LYS A 156 -5.18 11.17 18.77
CA LYS A 156 -4.04 11.81 19.44
C LYS A 156 -3.73 13.22 18.94
N VAL A 157 -4.15 13.58 17.73
CA VAL A 157 -3.98 14.93 17.17
C VAL A 157 -5.28 15.73 17.15
N GLY A 158 -6.29 15.29 17.90
CA GLY A 158 -7.49 16.08 18.23
C GLY A 158 -8.72 15.82 17.35
N TYR A 159 -8.67 14.90 16.38
CA TYR A 159 -9.86 14.56 15.60
C TYR A 159 -10.87 13.77 16.44
N LYS A 160 -12.15 14.09 16.28
CA LYS A 160 -13.25 13.29 16.85
C LYS A 160 -13.46 12.05 15.98
N ILE A 161 -13.28 10.86 16.55
CA ILE A 161 -13.39 9.61 15.80
C ILE A 161 -14.70 8.89 16.10
N LYS A 162 -15.39 8.42 15.06
CA LYS A 162 -16.47 7.45 15.15
C LYS A 162 -16.10 6.20 14.36
N MET A 163 -16.25 5.03 14.98
CA MET A 163 -15.98 3.75 14.31
C MET A 163 -17.26 2.96 14.09
N ILE A 164 -17.40 2.38 12.91
CA ILE A 164 -18.53 1.53 12.53
C ILE A 164 -17.98 0.15 12.15
N GLY A 165 -18.44 -0.88 12.84
CA GLY A 165 -18.07 -2.28 12.59
C GLY A 165 -19.28 -3.18 12.46
N LYS A 166 -19.12 -4.33 11.79
CA LYS A 166 -20.16 -5.37 11.75
C LYS A 166 -20.26 -6.18 13.04
N SER A 167 -19.18 -6.18 13.83
CA SER A 167 -19.06 -6.89 15.10
C SER A 167 -18.69 -5.89 16.18
N GLU A 168 -19.09 -6.19 17.41
CA GLU A 168 -18.62 -5.48 18.59
C GLU A 168 -17.17 -5.80 18.92
N ASN A 169 -16.59 -6.87 18.34
CA ASN A 169 -15.20 -7.25 18.59
C ASN A 169 -14.24 -6.53 17.66
N PHE A 170 -13.10 -6.14 18.22
CA PHE A 170 -12.01 -5.50 17.51
C PHE A 170 -10.95 -6.55 17.17
N LEU A 171 -10.33 -6.45 16.00
CA LEU A 171 -9.28 -7.38 15.52
C LEU A 171 -9.69 -8.86 15.44
N GLY A 172 -10.98 -9.19 15.61
CA GLY A 172 -11.44 -10.57 15.75
C GLY A 172 -11.07 -11.23 17.09
N LEU A 173 -10.71 -10.42 18.09
CA LEU A 173 -10.40 -10.89 19.45
C LEU A 173 -11.68 -11.19 20.23
N ASP A 174 -11.52 -11.78 21.42
CA ASP A 174 -12.61 -11.93 22.38
C ASP A 174 -13.09 -10.57 22.92
N GLN A 175 -14.20 -10.61 23.66
CA GLN A 175 -14.86 -9.43 24.18
C GLN A 175 -14.02 -8.69 25.22
N GLU A 176 -13.24 -9.41 26.04
CA GLU A 176 -12.43 -8.82 27.10
C GLU A 176 -11.32 -7.95 26.48
N LEU A 177 -10.55 -8.52 25.56
CA LEU A 177 -9.51 -7.79 24.84
C LEU A 177 -10.08 -6.64 23.99
N SER A 178 -11.22 -6.87 23.34
CA SER A 178 -11.90 -5.82 22.57
C SER A 178 -12.30 -4.62 23.46
N ASN A 179 -12.78 -4.89 24.67
CA ASN A 179 -13.18 -3.84 25.62
C ASN A 179 -11.97 -3.07 26.19
N ILE A 180 -10.81 -3.70 26.30
CA ILE A 180 -9.57 -3.00 26.67
C ILE A 180 -9.17 -2.01 25.58
N ILE A 181 -9.22 -2.42 24.30
CA ILE A 181 -8.86 -1.55 23.17
C ILE A 181 -9.82 -0.36 23.06
N LYS A 182 -11.13 -0.58 23.23
CA LYS A 182 -12.15 0.49 23.16
C LYS A 182 -12.00 1.59 24.22
N LYS A 183 -11.27 1.33 25.30
CA LYS A 183 -11.08 2.28 26.41
C LYS A 183 -9.84 3.17 26.24
N GLN A 184 -8.99 2.89 25.26
CA GLN A 184 -7.82 3.71 24.91
C GLN A 184 -8.23 4.85 23.99
#